data_AF-A0A0S1SGB5-F1
#
_entry.id   AF-A0A0S1SGB5-F1
#
_cell.length_a   1.000
_cell.length_b   1.000
_cell.length_c   1.000
_cell.angle_alpha   90.00
_cell.angle_beta   90.00
_cell.angle_gamma   90.00
#
_symmetry.space_group_name_H-M   'P 1'
#
loop_
_entity.id
_entity.type
_entity.pdbx_description
1 polymer ?
#
loop_
_entity_poly.entity_id
_entity_poly.type
_entity_poly.pdbx_seq_one_letter_code
_entity_poly.pdbx_strand_id
1 'polypeptide(L)'
;MNLKNKHYISKDLSREELAKLIGTSGPIIGRYERGDMMPSIEIARKISDILDVSLDYLTGKADVQMDKNTRERILEVSKFEEEDKQHIFSVIDAFIAKRKIQSIL
;
A
#
# COMPACT_ATOMS: atom_id res chain seq x y z
N MET A 1 12.41 6.14 -1.37
CA MET A 1 11.29 5.23 -1.01
C MET A 1 10.89 5.58 0.41
N ASN A 2 9.62 5.88 0.70
CA ASN A 2 9.27 6.30 2.06
C ASN A 2 9.01 5.07 2.95
N LEU A 3 10.08 4.49 3.50
CA LEU A 3 9.92 3.40 4.47
C LEU A 3 9.44 3.91 5.83
N LYS A 4 9.44 5.21 6.10
CA LYS A 4 8.88 5.77 7.34
C LYS A 4 7.36 5.93 7.29
N ASN A 5 6.68 5.14 6.46
CA ASN A 5 5.23 5.11 6.43
C ASN A 5 4.67 4.51 7.73
N LYS A 6 3.44 4.90 8.09
CA LYS A 6 2.75 4.47 9.33
C LYS A 6 2.76 2.95 9.55
N HIS A 7 2.82 2.16 8.48
CA HIS A 7 2.88 0.69 8.53
C HIS A 7 4.24 0.12 8.96
N TYR A 8 5.35 0.76 8.59
CA TYR A 8 6.69 0.36 9.05
C TYR A 8 6.84 0.60 10.55
N ILE A 9 6.32 1.75 11.01
CA ILE A 9 6.26 2.12 12.42
C ILE A 9 5.29 1.18 13.16
N SER A 10 4.14 0.81 12.59
CA SER A 10 3.20 -0.10 13.26
C SER A 10 3.69 -1.55 13.37
N LYS A 11 4.68 -1.96 12.57
CA LYS A 11 5.31 -3.28 12.71
C LYS A 11 6.52 -3.27 13.66
N ASP A 12 6.87 -2.12 14.25
CA ASP A 12 8.02 -1.93 15.15
C ASP A 12 9.34 -2.54 14.61
N LEU A 13 9.49 -2.58 13.28
CA LEU A 13 10.67 -3.15 12.64
C LEU A 13 11.80 -2.12 12.63
N SER A 14 12.94 -2.46 13.23
CA SER A 14 14.19 -1.72 13.06
C SER A 14 14.73 -1.86 11.63
N ARG A 15 15.66 -0.98 11.25
CA ARG A 15 16.36 -1.07 9.96
C ARG A 15 17.18 -2.35 9.87
N GLU A 16 17.77 -2.75 10.99
CA GLU A 16 18.59 -3.94 11.13
C GLU A 16 17.75 -5.21 10.93
N GLU A 17 16.55 -5.26 11.49
CA GLU A 17 15.62 -6.38 11.30
C GLU A 17 15.11 -6.45 9.87
N LEU A 18 14.68 -5.32 9.29
CA LEU A 18 14.26 -5.29 7.88
C LEU A 18 15.42 -5.70 6.96
N ALA A 19 16.64 -5.22 7.23
CA ALA A 19 17.82 -5.58 6.46
C ALA A 19 18.09 -7.08 6.51
N LYS A 20 17.99 -7.69 7.69
CA LYS A 20 18.15 -9.13 7.89
C LYS A 20 17.10 -9.92 7.09
N LEU A 21 15.85 -9.49 7.08
CA LEU A 21 14.76 -10.17 6.36
C LEU A 21 14.94 -10.15 4.84
N ILE A 22 15.55 -9.11 4.27
CA ILE A 22 15.77 -8.99 2.82
C ILE A 22 17.19 -9.37 2.38
N GLY A 23 18.06 -9.77 3.31
CA GLY A 23 19.42 -10.21 3.03
C GLY A 23 20.39 -9.07 2.70
N THR A 24 20.26 -7.92 3.38
CA THR A 24 21.12 -6.75 3.20
C THR A 24 21.63 -6.20 4.55
N SER A 25 22.18 -4.99 4.57
CA SER A 25 22.63 -4.31 5.80
C SER A 25 21.75 -3.09 6.15
N GLY A 26 21.65 -2.76 7.44
CA GLY A 26 20.91 -1.59 7.93
C GLY A 26 21.25 -0.26 7.22
N PRO A 27 22.55 0.03 6.94
CA PRO A 27 22.93 1.20 6.15
C PRO A 27 22.31 1.25 4.74
N ILE A 28 22.13 0.10 4.09
CA ILE A 28 21.50 0.00 2.76
C ILE A 28 20.02 0.37 2.84
N ILE A 29 19.30 -0.08 3.88
CA ILE A 29 17.91 0.34 4.15
C ILE A 29 17.84 1.87 4.30
N GLY A 30 18.76 2.45 5.07
CA GLY A 30 18.85 3.90 5.22
C GLY A 30 19.08 4.66 3.90
N ARG A 31 19.85 4.09 2.96
CA ARG A 31 20.03 4.66 1.61
C ARG A 31 18.74 4.57 0.79
N TYR A 32 17.97 3.48 0.90
CA TYR A 32 16.66 3.36 0.24
C TYR A 32 15.64 4.39 0.75
N GLU A 33 15.63 4.62 2.07
CA GLU A 33 14.79 5.61 2.74
C GLU A 33 15.05 7.03 2.25
N ARG A 34 16.33 7.41 2.18
CA ARG A 34 16.73 8.77 1.75
C ARG A 34 16.69 8.97 0.25
N GLY A 35 16.59 7.89 -0.53
CA GLY A 35 16.64 7.94 -1.99
C GLY A 35 18.06 7.99 -2.56
N ASP A 36 19.10 7.91 -1.73
CA ASP A 36 20.51 7.82 -2.15
C ASP A 36 20.78 6.60 -3.04
N MET A 37 19.96 5.56 -2.88
CA MET A 37 20.03 4.31 -3.65
C MET A 37 18.62 3.82 -3.96
N MET A 38 18.40 3.34 -5.18
CA MET A 38 17.15 2.68 -5.53
C MET A 38 17.25 1.16 -5.30
N PRO A 39 16.28 0.54 -4.63
CA PRO A 39 16.21 -0.91 -4.55
C PRO A 39 15.90 -1.49 -5.94
N SER A 40 16.34 -2.73 -6.19
CA SER A 40 15.83 -3.48 -7.33
C SER A 40 14.33 -3.77 -7.15
N ILE A 41 13.64 -4.12 -8.25
CA ILE A 41 12.22 -4.52 -8.19
C ILE A 41 12.02 -5.68 -7.22
N GLU A 42 12.93 -6.66 -7.20
CA GLU A 42 12.86 -7.79 -6.29
C GLU A 42 12.95 -7.37 -4.82
N ILE A 43 13.87 -6.45 -4.50
CA ILE A 43 14.04 -5.92 -3.13
C ILE A 43 12.82 -5.08 -2.74
N ALA A 44 12.33 -4.22 -3.63
CA ALA A 44 11.12 -3.43 -3.39
C ALA A 44 9.91 -4.34 -3.10
N ARG A 45 9.75 -5.44 -3.87
CA ARG A 45 8.70 -6.44 -3.65
C ARG A 45 8.84 -7.16 -2.31
N LYS A 46 10.05 -7.59 -1.94
CA LYS A 46 10.28 -8.21 -0.63
C LYS A 46 9.90 -7.26 0.51
N ILE A 47 10.27 -5.99 0.38
CA ILE A 47 9.92 -4.98 1.38
C ILE A 47 8.41 -4.75 1.42
N SER A 48 7.72 -4.66 0.27
CA SER A 48 6.26 -4.51 0.24
C SER A 48 5.54 -5.67 0.92
N ASP A 49 5.99 -6.90 0.69
CA ASP A 49 5.43 -8.12 1.31
C ASP A 49 5.66 -8.12 2.82
N ILE A 50 6.88 -7.82 3.28
CA ILE A 50 7.22 -7.75 4.71
C ILE A 50 6.39 -6.71 5.42
N LEU A 51 6.13 -5.56 4.78
CA LEU A 51 5.36 -4.47 5.37
C LEU A 51 3.85 -4.61 5.16
N ASP A 52 3.40 -5.62 4.41
CA ASP A 52 2.00 -5.84 3.99
C ASP A 52 1.37 -4.58 3.36
N VAL A 53 2.12 -3.96 2.44
CA VAL A 53 1.67 -2.79 1.68
C VAL A 53 1.81 -3.03 0.18
N SER A 54 1.13 -2.23 -0.64
CA SER A 54 1.33 -2.26 -2.10
C SER A 54 2.65 -1.57 -2.48
N LEU A 55 3.20 -1.95 -3.64
CA LEU A 55 4.36 -1.26 -4.23
C LEU A 55 4.05 0.22 -4.54
N ASP A 56 2.84 0.51 -4.99
CA ASP A 56 2.41 1.89 -5.27
C ASP A 56 2.42 2.74 -3.99
N TYR A 57 1.95 2.19 -2.86
CA TYR A 57 2.06 2.87 -1.57
C TYR A 57 3.50 2.98 -1.08
N LEU A 58 4.30 1.92 -1.22
CA LEU A 58 5.69 1.88 -0.80
C LEU A 58 6.56 2.94 -1.52
N THR A 59 6.29 3.14 -2.81
CA THR A 59 7.02 4.06 -3.67
C THR A 59 6.46 5.49 -3.65
N GLY A 60 5.31 5.71 -3.01
CA GLY A 60 4.66 7.02 -2.92
C GLY A 60 3.82 7.40 -4.15
N LYS A 61 3.47 6.42 -5.00
CA LYS A 61 2.52 6.61 -6.11
C LYS A 61 1.06 6.63 -5.63
N ALA A 62 0.78 6.04 -4.47
CA ALA A 62 -0.53 6.09 -3.81
C ALA A 62 -0.37 6.63 -2.38
N ASP A 63 -1.22 7.59 -2.01
CA ASP A 63 -1.23 8.17 -0.65
C ASP A 63 -1.96 7.30 0.37
N VAL A 64 -2.81 6.39 -0.11
CA VAL A 64 -3.65 5.53 0.73
C VAL A 64 -3.35 4.07 0.41
N GLN A 65 -3.04 3.30 1.45
CA GLN A 65 -2.97 1.85 1.38
C GLN A 65 -4.36 1.27 1.64
N MET A 66 -4.84 0.42 0.74
CA MET A 66 -6.04 -0.38 1.00
C MET A 66 -5.75 -1.39 2.10
N ASP A 67 -6.58 -1.41 3.14
CA ASP A 67 -6.53 -2.49 4.13
C ASP A 67 -6.88 -3.82 3.47
N LYS A 68 -6.50 -4.92 4.14
CA LYS A 68 -6.69 -6.28 3.63
C LYS A 68 -8.15 -6.60 3.33
N ASN A 69 -9.10 -6.18 4.17
CA ASN A 69 -10.52 -6.48 4.00
C ASN A 69 -11.09 -5.76 2.77
N THR A 70 -10.78 -4.47 2.62
CA THR A 70 -11.21 -3.70 1.44
C THR A 70 -10.63 -4.29 0.16
N ARG A 71 -9.33 -4.64 0.16
CA ARG A 71 -8.66 -5.24 -1.01
C ARG A 71 -9.31 -6.56 -1.42
N GLU A 72 -9.56 -7.47 -0.48
CA GLU A 72 -10.19 -8.77 -0.76
C GLU A 72 -11.57 -8.61 -1.40
N ARG A 73 -12.40 -7.70 -0.87
CA ARG A 73 -13.72 -7.41 -1.45
C ARG A 73 -13.63 -6.88 -2.88
N ILE A 74 -12.73 -5.93 -3.15
CA ILE A 74 -12.55 -5.36 -4.49
C ILE A 74 -12.04 -6.43 -5.47
N LEU A 75 -11.14 -7.32 -5.03
CA LEU A 75 -10.69 -8.44 -5.86
C LEU A 75 -11.82 -9.42 -6.19
N GLU A 76 -12.73 -9.71 -5.25
CA GLU A 76 -13.90 -10.53 -5.56
C GLU A 76 -14.84 -9.84 -6.56
N VAL A 77 -15.14 -8.55 -6.36
CA VAL A 77 -15.94 -7.76 -7.31
C VAL A 77 -15.30 -7.75 -8.70
N SER A 78 -13.98 -7.73 -8.81
CA SER A 78 -13.28 -7.73 -10.10
C SER A 78 -13.51 -9.00 -10.93
N LYS A 79 -13.96 -10.09 -10.30
CA LYS A 79 -14.26 -11.38 -10.94
C LYS A 79 -15.71 -11.50 -11.41
N PHE A 80 -16.58 -10.55 -11.08
CA PHE A 80 -18.00 -10.61 -11.46
C PHE A 80 -18.19 -10.35 -12.95
N GLU A 81 -19.39 -10.64 -13.45
CA GLU A 81 -19.82 -10.19 -14.77
C GLU A 81 -19.95 -8.66 -14.79
N GLU A 82 -19.81 -8.06 -15.97
CA GLU A 82 -19.77 -6.60 -16.09
C GLU A 82 -21.05 -5.92 -15.58
N GLU A 83 -22.22 -6.53 -15.79
CA GLU A 83 -23.50 -6.01 -15.28
C GLU A 83 -23.50 -5.90 -13.75
N ASP A 84 -23.09 -6.95 -13.04
CA ASP A 84 -23.01 -6.95 -11.58
C ASP A 84 -21.97 -5.94 -11.06
N LYS A 85 -20.82 -5.80 -11.74
CA LYS A 85 -19.82 -4.77 -11.39
C LYS A 85 -20.41 -3.37 -11.47
N GLN A 86 -21.15 -3.07 -12.54
CA GLN A 86 -21.75 -1.75 -12.74
C GLN A 86 -22.77 -1.41 -11.64
N HIS A 87 -23.55 -2.40 -11.18
CA HIS A 87 -24.44 -2.20 -10.04
C HIS A 87 -23.68 -1.86 -8.76
N ILE A 88 -22.60 -2.59 -8.46
CA ILE A 88 -21.76 -2.32 -7.29
C ILE A 88 -21.11 -0.93 -7.37
N PHE A 89 -20.56 -0.56 -8.53
CA PHE A 89 -19.96 0.76 -8.73
C PHE A 89 -20.98 1.89 -8.57
N SER A 90 -22.20 1.70 -9.08
CA SER A 90 -23.28 2.68 -8.91
C SER A 90 -23.60 2.93 -7.43
N VAL A 91 -23.62 1.88 -6.60
CA VAL A 91 -23.84 2.02 -5.15
C VAL A 91 -22.66 2.74 -4.51
N ILE A 92 -21.42 2.36 -4.83
CA ILE A 92 -20.20 2.99 -4.29
C ILE A 92 -20.19 4.50 -4.61
N ASP A 93 -20.47 4.86 -5.86
CA ASP A 93 -20.49 6.24 -6.34
C ASP A 93 -21.55 7.08 -5.61
N ALA A 94 -22.75 6.52 -5.41
CA ALA A 94 -23.80 7.19 -4.64
C ALA A 94 -23.37 7.50 -3.20
N PHE A 95 -22.68 6.55 -2.53
CA PHE A 95 -22.15 6.78 -1.18
C PHE A 95 -21.00 7.79 -1.15
N ILE A 96 -20.09 7.75 -2.12
CA ILE A 96 -18.99 8.72 -2.24
C ILE A 96 -19.55 10.12 -2.44
N ALA A 97 -20.51 10.29 -3.35
CA ALA A 97 -21.16 11.57 -3.60
C ALA A 97 -21.85 12.12 -2.34
N LYS A 98 -22.61 11.27 -1.64
CA LYS A 98 -23.27 11.62 -0.38
C LYS A 98 -22.28 12.14 0.67
N ARG A 99 -21.14 11.46 0.85
CA ARG A 99 -20.12 11.86 1.84
C ARG A 99 -19.40 13.15 1.47
N LYS A 100 -19.08 13.35 0.19
CA LYS A 100 -18.47 14.61 -0.29
C LYS A 100 -19.39 15.81 -0.04
N ILE A 101 -20.68 15.67 -0.33
CA ILE A 101 -21.68 16.73 -0.07
C ILE A 101 -21.75 17.04 1.44
N GLN A 102 -21.83 16.01 2.29
CA GLN A 102 -21.86 16.17 3.74
C GLN A 102 -20.59 16.82 4.33
N SER A 103 -19.44 16.72 3.67
CA SER A 103 -18.20 17.34 4.15
C SER A 103 -18.06 18.84 3.81
N ILE A 104 -18.92 19.36 2.93
CA ILE A 104 -18.90 20.76 2.47
C ILE A 104 -19.98 21.60 3.18
N LEU A 105 -21.02 20.95 3.70
CA LEU A 105 -22.06 21.54 4.55
C LEU A 105 -21.60 21.60 6.01
#